data_AF-A0A0B7MMU9-F1
#
_entry.id   AF-A0A0B7MMU9-F1
#
_cell.length_a   1.000
_cell.length_b   1.000
_cell.length_c   1.000
_cell.angle_alpha   90.00
_cell.angle_beta   90.00
_cell.angle_gamma   90.00
#
_symmetry.space_group_name_H-M   'P 1'
#
loop_
_entity.id
_entity.type
_entity.pdbx_description
1 polymer ?
#
loop_
_entity_poly.entity_id
_entity_poly.type
_entity_poly.pdbx_seq_one_letter_code
_entity_poly.pdbx_strand_id
1 'polypeptide(L)'
;MKRRQKSTLSLGSPMVGKEFVLGCSNGYVYKVDITYHTPIISPCWIPESRQSAAPILSLTWVNYEFKKKQMDIDGFDINAFDLESALPKLSQEPPEEPLLIKLPVNPLQQNEVQTLLFTSNSRGQIQIILNGIYPIGSVGLGTEANLEAIEISAAQNASSLQIITKPESKAPPSPSAEFISYTLNTQILDDRKEEIHSVSEIQTKLNYLLEYTQCTLDVVRRHHVAFTGFTRKIANQASYYITHHNENTSAMPEVELFATLATGNVTESLQEFFTEFLSSQRIKQWETNVKHGHHNSLVIICEHILPACERIQLELGKLLGYSLWTQRYGDFLRTLAVEKCIAKARQLVSETFQYSKSLGVMIKSFEAFLTWISVVSLKVYDPDSMEVEQQSGVCEEPELVASFLDKDFVRDSLDVYFNEKDKNLIYLLSELSDCCTEMLKKPSETISAKIQVISMSRARLPGVSIQAQPRKTMISFTGMENGVQTIFYAMLLPEEAQLVILKKRFDDSILKYAAYKLDGNITDFEFFDEKELGVLTQIDQGTTILQAISLTDSDFRTLNSSSSSSEIEISNSPNVRSLELPKMIHVKLGCNGLPRRRILCVAASNGLLKIYFMDKTDDEEDEEEEE
;
A
#
# COMPACT_ATOMS: atom_id res chain seq x y z
N MET A 1 14.42 -13.45 13.31
CA MET A 1 14.47 -13.04 11.89
C MET A 1 15.23 -11.72 11.76
N LYS A 2 16.24 -11.68 10.89
CA LYS A 2 17.30 -10.66 10.84
C LYS A 2 16.77 -9.24 10.57
N ARG A 3 17.05 -8.30 11.47
CA ARG A 3 17.07 -6.84 11.21
C ARG A 3 18.10 -6.58 10.10
N ARG A 4 17.65 -6.50 8.84
CA ARG A 4 18.42 -5.82 7.79
C ARG A 4 18.03 -4.35 7.84
N GLN A 5 18.98 -3.50 8.22
CA GLN A 5 18.87 -2.04 8.10
C GLN A 5 18.49 -1.71 6.65
N LYS A 6 17.24 -1.30 6.42
CA LYS A 6 16.87 -0.59 5.20
C LYS A 6 17.43 0.82 5.38
N SER A 7 18.49 1.17 4.66
CA SER A 7 19.01 2.54 4.69
C SER A 7 17.98 3.46 4.01
N THR A 8 17.43 4.39 4.79
CA THR A 8 16.57 5.47 4.29
C THR A 8 17.44 6.48 3.56
N LEU A 9 17.04 6.86 2.35
CA LEU A 9 17.74 7.85 1.52
C LEU A 9 16.98 9.18 1.43
N SER A 10 15.64 9.13 1.47
CA SER A 10 14.79 10.32 1.33
C SER A 10 13.56 10.25 2.25
N LEU A 11 13.06 11.42 2.64
CA LEU A 11 11.89 11.61 3.49
C LEU A 11 10.98 12.67 2.85
N GLY A 12 9.67 12.43 2.80
CA GLY A 12 8.65 13.40 2.40
C GLY A 12 7.48 13.39 3.38
N SER A 13 6.78 14.50 3.55
CA SER A 13 5.63 14.61 4.48
C SER A 13 4.48 15.35 3.79
N PRO A 14 3.21 14.93 3.95
CA PRO A 14 2.05 15.69 3.50
C PRO A 14 1.82 16.87 4.45
N MET A 15 1.12 17.91 3.97
CA MET A 15 0.88 19.13 4.76
C MET A 15 0.11 18.89 6.07
N VAL A 16 -0.60 17.77 6.20
CA VAL A 16 -1.42 17.43 7.38
C VAL A 16 -0.56 16.84 8.51
N GLY A 17 0.69 16.42 8.25
CA GLY A 17 1.67 16.02 9.28
C GLY A 17 1.38 14.74 10.06
N LYS A 18 0.36 13.97 9.66
CA LYS A 18 -0.03 12.69 10.29
C LYS A 18 0.68 11.47 9.70
N GLU A 19 1.23 11.62 8.50
CA GLU A 19 1.90 10.56 7.76
C GLU A 19 3.23 11.09 7.23
N PHE A 20 4.17 10.22 6.88
CA PHE A 20 5.35 10.58 6.08
C PHE A 20 5.76 9.40 5.20
N VAL A 21 6.60 9.65 4.20
CA VAL A 21 7.09 8.64 3.26
C VAL A 21 8.60 8.50 3.30
N LEU A 22 9.07 7.26 3.17
CA LEU A 22 10.48 6.88 3.20
C LEU A 22 10.87 6.23 1.88
N GLY A 23 11.90 6.78 1.24
CA GLY A 23 12.55 6.20 0.07
C GLY A 23 13.76 5.37 0.48
N CYS A 24 13.81 4.11 0.04
CA CYS A 24 14.87 3.17 0.41
C CYS A 24 15.90 2.97 -0.71
N SER A 25 17.13 2.62 -0.32
CA SER A 25 18.22 2.27 -1.25
C SER A 25 17.94 1.06 -2.13
N ASN A 26 17.01 0.20 -1.73
CA ASN A 26 16.55 -0.94 -2.52
C ASN A 26 15.36 -0.61 -3.45
N GLY A 27 15.03 0.67 -3.63
CA GLY A 27 13.95 1.12 -4.52
C GLY A 27 12.53 1.04 -3.96
N TYR A 28 12.37 0.63 -2.70
CA TYR A 28 11.07 0.59 -2.05
C TYR A 28 10.69 1.97 -1.54
N VAL A 29 9.39 2.26 -1.53
CA VAL A 29 8.82 3.44 -0.88
C VAL A 29 7.79 2.99 0.14
N TYR A 30 7.88 3.50 1.37
CA TYR A 30 6.96 3.18 2.45
C TYR A 30 6.28 4.44 2.95
N LYS A 31 4.97 4.34 3.24
CA LYS A 31 4.22 5.32 4.01
C LYS A 31 4.22 4.89 5.47
N VAL A 32 4.43 5.84 6.37
CA VAL A 32 4.42 5.67 7.82
C VAL A 32 3.35 6.59 8.37
N ASP A 33 2.28 6.00 8.91
CA ASP A 33 1.24 6.72 9.64
C ASP A 33 1.63 6.77 11.12
N ILE A 34 1.77 8.00 11.65
CA ILE A 34 2.17 8.28 13.04
C ILE A 34 0.99 8.76 13.90
N THR A 35 -0.24 8.66 13.39
CA THR A 35 -1.45 8.98 14.16
C THR A 35 -1.61 8.06 15.38
N TYR A 36 -1.08 6.84 15.30
CA TYR A 36 -1.18 5.81 16.32
C TYR A 36 0.10 5.71 17.17
N HIS A 37 -0.04 5.26 18.41
CA HIS A 37 1.11 5.05 19.32
C HIS A 37 2.18 4.11 18.73
N THR A 38 1.75 3.12 17.95
CA THR A 38 2.64 2.29 17.12
C THR A 38 2.48 2.71 15.65
N PRO A 39 3.54 3.23 15.00
CA PRO A 39 3.45 3.66 13.61
C PRO A 39 3.02 2.52 12.69
N ILE A 40 2.08 2.79 11.78
CA ILE A 40 1.64 1.82 10.77
C ILE A 40 2.45 2.05 9.51
N ILE A 41 3.18 1.02 9.06
CA ILE A 41 4.03 1.09 7.87
C ILE A 41 3.37 0.32 6.73
N SER A 42 3.11 1.00 5.62
CA SER A 42 2.52 0.41 4.41
C SER A 42 3.42 0.68 3.19
N PRO A 43 3.53 -0.25 2.23
CA PRO A 43 4.28 -0.01 1.00
C PRO A 43 3.49 0.92 0.04
N CYS A 44 4.14 1.97 -0.46
CA CYS A 44 3.59 2.81 -1.54
C CYS A 44 4.01 2.33 -2.92
N TRP A 45 5.25 1.83 -3.01
CA TRP A 45 5.85 1.38 -4.26
C TRP A 45 6.82 0.23 -4.00
N ILE A 46 6.68 -0.80 -4.83
CA ILE A 46 7.52 -1.98 -4.82
C ILE A 46 8.03 -2.17 -6.25
N PRO A 47 9.35 -2.20 -6.48
CA PRO A 47 9.90 -2.49 -7.80
C PRO A 47 9.46 -3.88 -8.28
N GLU A 48 9.06 -4.00 -9.55
CA GLU A 48 8.58 -5.26 -10.16
C GLU A 48 9.60 -6.40 -10.04
N SER A 49 10.90 -6.07 -10.07
CA SER A 49 11.98 -7.03 -9.85
C SER A 49 13.14 -6.44 -9.07
N ARG A 50 13.84 -7.30 -8.31
CA ARG A 50 15.07 -6.92 -7.60
C ARG A 50 16.19 -6.44 -8.54
N GLN A 51 16.16 -6.83 -9.81
CA GLN A 51 17.13 -6.40 -10.82
C GLN A 51 16.79 -5.01 -11.40
N SER A 52 15.49 -4.64 -11.40
CA SER A 52 15.03 -3.29 -11.76
C SER A 52 15.16 -2.28 -10.61
N ALA A 53 15.30 -2.76 -9.37
CA ALA A 53 15.38 -1.93 -8.19
C ALA A 53 16.56 -0.95 -8.24
N ALA A 54 16.24 0.34 -8.22
CA ALA A 54 17.20 1.43 -8.16
C ALA A 54 16.95 2.26 -6.89
N PRO A 55 18.00 2.74 -6.20
CA PRO A 55 17.86 3.62 -5.05
C PRO A 55 16.92 4.80 -5.31
N ILE A 56 16.00 5.06 -4.38
CA ILE A 56 15.18 6.28 -4.39
C ILE A 56 16.05 7.46 -3.94
N LEU A 57 16.09 8.52 -4.73
CA LEU A 57 16.95 9.69 -4.50
C LEU A 57 16.19 10.91 -4.00
N SER A 58 15.01 11.19 -4.57
CA SER A 58 14.16 12.31 -4.15
C SER A 58 12.69 11.88 -4.04
N LEU A 59 11.96 12.59 -3.17
CA LEU A 59 10.55 12.41 -2.91
C LEU A 59 9.89 13.78 -2.79
N THR A 60 8.75 13.95 -3.43
CA THR A 60 7.92 15.16 -3.29
C THR A 60 6.48 14.73 -3.08
N TRP A 61 5.86 15.17 -1.99
CA TRP A 61 4.47 14.87 -1.69
C TRP A 61 3.65 16.16 -1.70
N VAL A 62 2.67 16.25 -2.59
CA VAL A 62 1.85 17.45 -2.76
C VAL A 62 0.36 17.17 -2.57
N ASN A 63 -0.37 18.20 -2.14
CA ASN A 63 -1.84 18.15 -2.10
C ASN A 63 -2.39 18.15 -3.53
N TYR A 64 -3.43 17.34 -3.74
CA TYR A 64 -4.07 17.14 -5.02
C TYR A 64 -5.60 17.19 -4.85
N GLU A 65 -6.08 18.26 -4.23
CA GLU A 65 -7.50 18.42 -3.89
C GLU A 65 -8.39 18.48 -5.13
N PHE A 66 -9.37 17.58 -5.19
CA PHE A 66 -10.46 17.65 -6.12
C PHE A 66 -11.73 18.05 -5.36
N LYS A 67 -12.30 19.21 -5.71
CA LYS A 67 -13.66 19.57 -5.28
C LYS A 67 -14.60 19.22 -6.40
N LYS A 68 -15.42 18.19 -6.21
CA LYS A 68 -16.46 17.81 -7.16
C LYS A 68 -17.34 19.03 -7.40
N LYS A 69 -17.37 19.52 -8.64
CA LYS A 69 -18.34 20.55 -9.02
C LYS A 69 -19.70 19.89 -8.95
N GLN A 70 -20.43 20.10 -7.85
CA GLN A 70 -21.77 19.58 -7.71
C GLN A 70 -22.61 20.25 -8.79
N MET A 71 -23.02 19.48 -9.81
CA MET A 71 -24.02 19.93 -10.76
C MET A 71 -25.34 19.91 -10.01
N ASP A 72 -25.82 21.09 -9.63
CA ASP A 72 -27.16 21.26 -9.10
C ASP A 72 -28.14 21.11 -10.26
N ILE A 73 -28.68 19.90 -10.41
CA ILE A 73 -29.69 19.59 -11.40
C ILE A 73 -31.02 19.63 -10.66
N ASP A 74 -31.85 20.62 -10.99
CA ASP A 74 -33.14 20.82 -10.34
C ASP A 74 -34.00 19.55 -10.41
N GLY A 75 -34.49 19.09 -9.26
CA GLY A 75 -35.23 17.84 -9.11
C GLY A 75 -34.42 16.54 -9.08
N PHE A 76 -33.07 16.59 -9.15
CA PHE A 76 -32.21 15.41 -9.02
C PHE A 76 -31.32 15.51 -7.78
N ASP A 77 -31.69 14.78 -6.73
CA ASP A 77 -30.83 14.60 -5.57
C ASP A 77 -29.92 13.38 -5.77
N ILE A 78 -28.63 13.63 -5.98
CA ILE A 78 -27.60 12.59 -6.14
C ILE A 78 -27.45 11.72 -4.89
N ASN A 79 -27.92 12.19 -3.73
CA ASN A 79 -27.88 11.47 -2.45
C ASN A 79 -29.22 10.80 -2.11
N ALA A 80 -30.26 10.94 -2.94
CA ALA A 80 -31.58 10.35 -2.67
C ALA A 80 -31.55 8.82 -2.60
N PHE A 81 -30.54 8.18 -3.20
CA PHE A 81 -30.35 6.74 -3.13
C PHE A 81 -28.87 6.38 -2.98
N ASP A 82 -28.47 6.07 -1.76
CA ASP A 82 -27.15 5.49 -1.49
C ASP A 82 -27.19 3.97 -1.74
N LEU A 83 -26.72 3.57 -2.92
CA LEU A 83 -26.57 2.16 -3.32
C LEU A 83 -25.76 1.34 -2.32
N GLU A 84 -24.73 1.92 -1.69
CA GLU A 84 -23.89 1.20 -0.72
C GLU A 84 -24.66 0.92 0.58
N SER A 85 -25.55 1.84 0.98
CA SER A 85 -26.44 1.65 2.14
C SER A 85 -27.51 0.57 1.93
N ALA A 86 -27.88 0.31 0.67
CA ALA A 86 -28.87 -0.69 0.30
C ALA A 86 -28.30 -2.12 0.21
N LEU A 87 -26.97 -2.28 0.18
CA LEU A 87 -26.32 -3.58 0.16
C LEU A 87 -26.30 -4.25 1.55
N PRO A 88 -26.30 -5.59 1.63
CA PRO A 88 -26.07 -6.33 2.89
C PRO A 88 -24.84 -5.80 3.61
N LYS A 89 -24.89 -5.67 4.94
CA LYS A 89 -23.74 -5.11 5.69
C LYS A 89 -22.52 -6.02 5.56
N LEU A 90 -21.38 -5.43 5.25
CA LEU A 90 -20.08 -6.12 5.27
C LEU A 90 -19.55 -6.11 6.71
N SER A 91 -19.40 -7.29 7.30
CA SER A 91 -18.86 -7.40 8.67
C SER A 91 -17.46 -6.80 8.76
N GLN A 92 -17.23 -5.94 9.76
CA GLN A 92 -15.92 -5.33 10.03
C GLN A 92 -15.17 -6.06 11.14
N GLU A 93 -15.84 -6.97 11.84
CA GLU A 93 -15.25 -7.79 12.89
C GLU A 93 -14.57 -9.00 12.23
N PRO A 94 -13.37 -9.40 12.67
CA PRO A 94 -12.75 -10.61 12.16
C PRO A 94 -13.61 -11.82 12.53
N PRO A 95 -13.65 -12.88 11.68
CA PRO A 95 -14.29 -14.14 12.05
C PRO A 95 -13.78 -14.65 13.40
N GLU A 96 -14.68 -15.18 14.24
CA GLU A 96 -14.32 -15.75 15.54
C GLU A 96 -13.43 -16.99 15.36
N GLU A 97 -12.14 -16.83 15.68
CA GLU A 97 -11.12 -17.84 15.42
C GLU A 97 -10.16 -17.99 16.61
N PRO A 98 -9.62 -19.19 16.85
CA PRO A 98 -8.59 -19.39 17.87
C PRO A 98 -7.27 -18.68 17.54
N LEU A 99 -7.06 -18.27 16.29
CA LEU A 99 -5.91 -17.47 15.84
C LEU A 99 -6.36 -16.07 15.43
N LEU A 100 -5.60 -15.05 15.83
CA LEU A 100 -5.91 -13.67 15.48
C LEU A 100 -5.82 -13.45 13.97
N ILE A 101 -6.96 -13.21 13.33
CA ILE A 101 -7.04 -12.73 11.95
C ILE A 101 -7.11 -11.22 11.99
N LYS A 102 -6.25 -10.56 11.19
CA LYS A 102 -6.32 -9.13 10.98
C LYS A 102 -6.96 -8.87 9.62
N LEU A 103 -8.18 -8.35 9.61
CA LEU A 103 -8.82 -7.85 8.39
C LEU A 103 -8.08 -6.60 7.89
N PRO A 104 -8.08 -6.35 6.57
CA PRO A 104 -7.54 -5.11 6.02
C PRO A 104 -8.34 -3.91 6.54
N VAL A 105 -7.67 -2.76 6.68
CA VAL A 105 -8.30 -1.53 7.13
C VAL A 105 -9.03 -0.89 5.96
N ASN A 106 -10.28 -0.48 6.15
CA ASN A 106 -11.03 0.21 5.11
C ASN A 106 -10.41 1.58 4.82
N PRO A 107 -9.93 1.84 3.59
CA PRO A 107 -9.24 3.08 3.25
C PRO A 107 -10.12 4.34 3.33
N LEU A 108 -11.44 4.22 3.25
CA LEU A 108 -12.37 5.37 3.23
C LEU A 108 -12.56 6.04 4.59
N GLN A 109 -12.12 5.42 5.69
CA GLN A 109 -12.10 6.08 7.00
C GLN A 109 -10.92 7.05 7.16
N GLN A 110 -9.98 7.09 6.19
CA GLN A 110 -8.76 7.87 6.25
C GLN A 110 -8.71 8.97 5.16
N ASN A 111 -9.10 10.19 5.56
CA ASN A 111 -8.85 11.51 4.94
C ASN A 111 -9.58 11.92 3.64
N GLU A 112 -10.22 13.11 3.70
CA GLU A 112 -10.94 13.81 2.61
C GLU A 112 -10.02 14.44 1.55
N VAL A 113 -8.69 14.45 1.75
CA VAL A 113 -7.74 15.19 0.91
C VAL A 113 -6.88 14.23 0.09
N GLN A 114 -7.06 14.26 -1.23
CA GLN A 114 -6.19 13.53 -2.15
C GLN A 114 -4.81 14.17 -2.26
N THR A 115 -3.79 13.35 -2.47
CA THR A 115 -2.38 13.77 -2.56
C THR A 115 -1.64 13.03 -3.66
N LEU A 116 -0.59 13.64 -4.22
CA LEU A 116 0.32 13.02 -5.19
C LEU A 116 1.72 12.90 -4.60
N LEU A 117 2.25 11.69 -4.66
CA LEU A 117 3.63 11.39 -4.32
C LEU A 117 4.44 11.16 -5.59
N PHE A 118 5.43 12.01 -5.81
CA PHE A 118 6.44 11.87 -6.85
C PHE A 118 7.70 11.25 -6.26
N THR A 119 8.26 10.26 -6.95
CA THR A 119 9.49 9.59 -6.50
C THR A 119 10.46 9.50 -7.66
N SER A 120 11.73 9.85 -7.45
CA SER A 120 12.80 9.62 -8.44
C SER A 120 13.74 8.53 -7.97
N ASN A 121 14.26 7.76 -8.91
CA ASN A 121 15.32 6.80 -8.66
C ASN A 121 16.66 7.21 -9.30
N SER A 122 17.71 6.46 -8.98
CA SER A 122 19.06 6.67 -9.53
C SER A 122 19.20 6.37 -11.02
N ARG A 123 18.13 5.96 -11.72
CA ARG A 123 18.10 5.76 -13.17
C ARG A 123 17.36 6.89 -13.90
N GLY A 124 17.00 7.96 -13.18
CA GLY A 124 16.24 9.08 -13.75
C GLY A 124 14.78 8.73 -14.09
N GLN A 125 14.27 7.64 -13.52
CA GLN A 125 12.85 7.29 -13.63
C GLN A 125 12.07 7.95 -12.51
N ILE A 126 10.93 8.52 -12.87
CA ILE A 126 9.99 9.15 -11.97
C ILE A 126 8.74 8.29 -11.90
N GLN A 127 8.25 8.05 -10.69
CA GLN A 127 6.97 7.40 -10.42
C GLN A 127 6.00 8.42 -9.81
N ILE A 128 4.74 8.33 -10.22
CA ILE A 128 3.64 9.17 -9.76
C ILE A 128 2.64 8.27 -9.04
N ILE A 129 2.43 8.52 -7.74
CA ILE A 129 1.63 7.66 -6.88
C ILE A 129 0.56 8.51 -6.20
N LEU A 130 -0.70 8.19 -6.47
CA LEU A 130 -1.84 8.85 -5.87
C LEU A 130 -2.12 8.28 -4.48
N ASN A 131 -2.32 9.16 -3.51
CA ASN A 131 -2.54 8.88 -2.08
C ASN A 131 -1.48 7.98 -1.43
N GLY A 132 -0.31 7.87 -2.06
CA GLY A 132 0.72 6.91 -1.64
C GLY A 132 0.32 5.44 -1.78
N ILE A 133 -0.73 5.12 -2.56
CA ILE A 133 -1.26 3.76 -2.70
C ILE A 133 -1.36 3.32 -4.16
N TYR A 134 -1.79 4.22 -5.06
CA TYR A 134 -2.07 3.86 -6.45
C TYR A 134 -1.06 4.48 -7.42
N PRO A 135 -0.16 3.69 -8.06
CA PRO A 135 0.72 4.18 -9.10
C PRO A 135 -0.05 4.56 -10.36
N ILE A 136 -0.06 5.85 -10.70
CA ILE A 136 -0.82 6.42 -11.83
C ILE A 136 0.06 6.86 -13.00
N GLY A 137 1.38 6.70 -12.92
CA GLY A 137 2.23 6.99 -14.07
C GLY A 137 3.71 6.86 -13.77
N SER A 138 4.48 6.66 -14.84
CA SER A 138 5.94 6.65 -14.82
C SER A 138 6.50 7.37 -16.03
N VAL A 139 7.59 8.11 -15.83
CA VAL A 139 8.30 8.79 -16.91
C VAL A 139 9.81 8.66 -16.71
N GLY A 140 10.53 8.38 -17.80
CA GLY A 140 11.99 8.38 -17.82
C GLY A 140 12.52 9.69 -18.39
N LEU A 141 13.55 10.25 -17.77
CA LEU A 141 14.23 11.47 -18.24
C LEU A 141 15.22 11.15 -19.37
N GLY A 142 14.70 10.84 -20.56
CA GLY A 142 15.47 10.73 -21.80
C GLY A 142 16.48 9.57 -21.90
N THR A 143 17.14 9.45 -23.06
CA THR A 143 18.09 8.38 -23.41
C THR A 143 19.56 8.73 -23.16
N GLU A 144 19.87 9.93 -22.64
CA GLU A 144 21.24 10.26 -22.24
C GLU A 144 21.60 9.38 -21.03
N ALA A 145 22.40 8.33 -21.31
CA ALA A 145 22.67 7.29 -20.34
C ALA A 145 23.34 7.87 -19.08
N ASN A 146 22.82 7.46 -17.92
CA ASN A 146 23.40 7.65 -16.59
C ASN A 146 23.15 9.02 -15.94
N LEU A 147 21.89 9.44 -15.84
CA LEU A 147 21.47 10.59 -15.02
C LEU A 147 20.75 10.16 -13.74
N GLU A 148 21.17 10.71 -12.60
CA GLU A 148 20.55 10.57 -11.29
C GLU A 148 19.65 11.79 -11.03
N ALA A 149 18.34 11.59 -10.87
CA ALA A 149 17.39 12.64 -10.52
C ALA A 149 17.43 12.93 -9.02
N ILE A 150 18.17 13.98 -8.64
CA ILE A 150 18.51 14.30 -7.26
C ILE A 150 17.46 15.15 -6.55
N GLU A 151 16.63 15.89 -7.29
CA GLU A 151 15.56 16.69 -6.71
C GLU A 151 14.36 16.79 -7.65
N ILE A 152 13.16 16.63 -7.08
CA ILE A 152 11.89 16.86 -7.76
C ILE A 152 11.15 17.99 -7.06
N SER A 153 10.48 18.83 -7.84
CA SER A 153 9.57 19.84 -7.31
C SER A 153 8.38 19.99 -8.23
N ALA A 154 7.20 20.08 -7.63
CA ALA A 154 5.94 20.11 -8.38
C ALA A 154 5.33 21.50 -8.35
N ALA A 155 4.77 21.89 -9.50
CA ALA A 155 3.96 23.08 -9.61
C ALA A 155 2.68 22.96 -8.76
N GLN A 156 2.01 24.07 -8.51
CA GLN A 156 0.68 24.11 -7.93
C GLN A 156 -0.26 23.30 -8.84
N ASN A 157 -1.08 22.44 -8.24
CA ASN A 157 -1.92 21.45 -8.92
C ASN A 157 -1.18 20.37 -9.72
N ALA A 158 0.15 20.28 -9.61
CA ALA A 158 0.98 19.34 -10.34
C ALA A 158 0.87 19.44 -11.89
N SER A 159 0.63 20.65 -12.42
CA SER A 159 0.61 20.92 -13.87
C SER A 159 1.99 20.82 -14.54
N SER A 160 3.06 21.01 -13.79
CA SER A 160 4.43 20.80 -14.24
C SER A 160 5.32 20.27 -13.12
N LEU A 161 6.36 19.53 -13.48
CA LEU A 161 7.45 19.15 -12.57
C LEU A 161 8.76 19.78 -13.02
N GLN A 162 9.52 20.31 -12.07
CA GLN A 162 10.93 20.66 -12.27
C GLN A 162 11.81 19.63 -11.60
N ILE A 163 12.80 19.13 -12.34
CA ILE A 163 13.71 18.09 -11.86
C ILE A 163 15.13 18.54 -12.11
N ILE A 164 15.99 18.34 -11.12
CA ILE A 164 17.43 18.48 -11.29
C ILE A 164 18.07 17.10 -11.32
N THR A 165 18.92 16.89 -12.31
CA THR A 165 19.71 15.68 -12.45
C THR A 165 21.21 15.97 -12.40
N LYS A 166 21.99 14.96 -12.02
CA LYS A 166 23.45 14.92 -12.16
C LYS A 166 23.89 13.65 -12.89
N PRO A 167 25.12 13.57 -13.41
CA PRO A 167 25.68 12.32 -13.95
C PRO A 167 25.84 11.26 -12.85
N GLU A 168 25.70 9.99 -13.20
CA GLU A 168 25.84 8.87 -12.27
C GLU A 168 27.22 8.88 -11.61
N SER A 169 27.24 8.65 -10.30
CA SER A 169 28.47 8.69 -9.49
C SER A 169 29.54 7.67 -9.92
N LYS A 170 29.24 6.70 -10.79
CA LYS A 170 30.21 5.71 -11.29
C LYS A 170 30.94 6.15 -12.56
N ALA A 171 30.53 7.26 -13.17
CA ALA A 171 31.25 7.86 -14.29
C ALA A 171 32.64 8.34 -13.82
N PRO A 172 33.68 8.29 -14.68
CA PRO A 172 34.99 8.82 -14.30
C PRO A 172 34.84 10.27 -13.83
N PRO A 173 35.51 10.67 -12.73
CA PRO A 173 35.34 12.00 -12.15
C PRO A 173 35.71 13.06 -13.18
N SER A 174 34.71 13.74 -13.73
CA SER A 174 34.91 14.94 -14.52
C SER A 174 35.13 16.12 -13.57
N PRO A 175 36.08 17.03 -13.87
CA PRO A 175 36.37 18.19 -13.02
C PRO A 175 35.19 19.20 -12.95
N SER A 176 34.16 19.04 -13.78
CA SER A 176 32.88 19.74 -13.65
C SER A 176 31.75 18.72 -13.70
N ALA A 177 30.86 18.75 -12.70
CA ALA A 177 29.61 18.01 -12.74
C ALA A 177 28.59 18.88 -13.50
N GLU A 178 28.11 18.38 -14.64
CA GLU A 178 27.07 19.07 -15.40
C GLU A 178 25.71 18.74 -14.81
N PHE A 179 25.03 19.75 -14.27
CA PHE A 179 23.65 19.61 -13.81
C PHE A 179 22.70 19.95 -14.95
N ILE A 180 21.63 19.18 -15.04
CA ILE A 180 20.60 19.41 -16.04
C ILE A 180 19.28 19.62 -15.31
N SER A 181 18.66 20.78 -15.56
CA SER A 181 17.30 21.09 -15.13
C SER A 181 16.33 20.67 -16.23
N TYR A 182 15.41 19.78 -15.90
CA TYR A 182 14.31 19.37 -16.74
C TYR A 182 13.01 20.01 -16.26
N THR A 183 12.19 20.46 -17.20
CA THR A 183 10.77 20.78 -16.94
C THR A 183 9.92 19.73 -17.66
N LEU A 184 9.15 18.97 -16.89
CA LEU A 184 8.13 18.07 -17.41
C LEU A 184 6.78 18.78 -17.46
N ASN A 185 6.07 18.59 -18.56
CA ASN A 185 4.66 18.91 -18.66
C ASN A 185 3.85 17.77 -18.06
N THR A 186 3.15 18.05 -16.97
CA THR A 186 2.23 17.14 -16.30
C THR A 186 0.81 17.69 -16.25
N GLN A 187 0.46 18.60 -17.18
CA GLN A 187 -0.84 19.26 -17.27
C GLN A 187 -2.00 18.26 -17.34
N ILE A 188 -1.75 17.07 -17.87
CA ILE A 188 -2.72 15.97 -17.88
C ILE A 188 -3.27 15.64 -16.47
N LEU A 189 -2.46 15.79 -15.42
CA LEU A 189 -2.89 15.57 -14.04
C LEU A 189 -3.91 16.62 -13.61
N ASP A 190 -3.81 17.86 -14.07
CA ASP A 190 -4.78 18.89 -13.73
C ASP A 190 -6.03 18.80 -14.63
N ASP A 191 -5.83 18.66 -15.95
CA ASP A 191 -6.89 18.56 -16.94
C ASP A 191 -7.84 17.38 -16.70
N ARG A 192 -7.30 16.26 -16.18
CA ARG A 192 -8.03 15.00 -15.99
C ARG A 192 -8.20 14.61 -14.54
N LYS A 193 -8.13 15.60 -13.65
CA LYS A 193 -8.16 15.42 -12.20
C LYS A 193 -9.40 14.68 -11.70
N GLU A 194 -10.57 15.01 -12.24
CA GLU A 194 -11.82 14.34 -11.87
C GLU A 194 -11.80 12.86 -12.27
N GLU A 195 -11.36 12.53 -13.48
CA GLU A 195 -11.34 11.14 -13.94
C GLU A 195 -10.31 10.31 -13.16
N ILE A 196 -9.14 10.89 -12.90
CA ILE A 196 -8.11 10.28 -12.05
C ILE A 196 -8.68 10.00 -10.66
N HIS A 197 -9.34 10.99 -10.05
CA HIS A 197 -10.01 10.83 -8.76
C HIS A 197 -11.03 9.69 -8.79
N SER A 198 -11.99 9.73 -9.71
CA SER A 198 -13.09 8.75 -9.77
C SER A 198 -12.59 7.32 -9.99
N VAL A 199 -11.61 7.12 -10.87
CA VAL A 199 -11.05 5.77 -11.12
C VAL A 199 -10.25 5.28 -9.93
N SER A 200 -9.45 6.16 -9.31
CA SER A 200 -8.64 5.80 -8.15
C SER A 200 -9.45 5.42 -6.91
N GLU A 201 -10.59 6.09 -6.70
CA GLU A 201 -11.49 5.80 -5.59
C GLU A 201 -12.03 4.37 -5.72
N ILE A 202 -12.53 4.03 -6.91
CA ILE A 202 -13.05 2.69 -7.20
C ILE A 202 -11.93 1.65 -7.07
N GLN A 203 -10.75 1.92 -7.61
CA GLN A 203 -9.62 0.99 -7.48
C GLN A 203 -9.24 0.74 -6.02
N THR A 204 -9.21 1.80 -5.21
CA THR A 204 -8.88 1.69 -3.78
C THR A 204 -9.90 0.82 -3.06
N LYS A 205 -11.20 1.00 -3.36
CA LYS A 205 -12.28 0.15 -2.86
C LYS A 205 -12.14 -1.30 -3.34
N LEU A 206 -11.86 -1.52 -4.62
CA LEU A 206 -11.67 -2.87 -5.20
C LEU A 206 -10.50 -3.60 -4.56
N ASN A 207 -9.34 -2.97 -4.41
CA ASN A 207 -8.17 -3.58 -3.77
C ASN A 207 -8.48 -4.01 -2.33
N TYR A 208 -9.13 -3.14 -1.56
CA TYR A 208 -9.59 -3.47 -0.21
C TYR A 208 -10.54 -4.69 -0.20
N LEU A 209 -11.56 -4.69 -1.05
CA LEU A 209 -12.55 -5.77 -1.09
C LEU A 209 -11.93 -7.10 -1.56
N LEU A 210 -11.02 -7.08 -2.52
CA LEU A 210 -10.32 -8.27 -3.01
C LEU A 210 -9.41 -8.84 -1.92
N GLU A 211 -8.63 -8.00 -1.22
CA GLU A 211 -7.79 -8.43 -0.09
C GLU A 211 -8.64 -8.97 1.07
N TYR A 212 -9.74 -8.30 1.40
CA TYR A 212 -10.69 -8.74 2.41
C TYR A 212 -11.26 -10.14 2.08
N THR A 213 -11.68 -10.33 0.83
CA THR A 213 -12.23 -11.60 0.34
C THR A 213 -11.17 -12.70 0.37
N GLN A 214 -9.92 -12.38 0.02
CA GLN A 214 -8.80 -13.31 0.09
C GLN A 214 -8.54 -13.76 1.54
N CYS A 215 -8.44 -12.81 2.48
CA CYS A 215 -8.22 -13.10 3.89
C CYS A 215 -9.31 -14.02 4.47
N THR A 216 -10.57 -13.78 4.12
CA THR A 216 -11.72 -14.55 4.61
C THR A 216 -11.84 -15.93 3.94
N LEU A 217 -11.56 -16.06 2.64
CA LEU A 217 -11.47 -17.35 1.95
C LEU A 217 -10.33 -18.23 2.50
N ASP A 218 -9.20 -17.62 2.87
CA ASP A 218 -8.09 -18.36 3.49
C ASP A 218 -8.50 -19.00 4.83
N VAL A 219 -9.45 -18.39 5.57
CA VAL A 219 -10.06 -18.96 6.78
C VAL A 219 -10.90 -20.17 6.43
N VAL A 220 -11.82 -20.02 5.48
CA VAL A 220 -12.71 -21.09 5.02
C VAL A 220 -11.89 -22.30 4.53
N ARG A 221 -10.80 -22.06 3.79
CA ARG A 221 -9.87 -23.13 3.40
C ARG A 221 -9.22 -23.81 4.61
N ARG A 222 -8.80 -23.05 5.62
CA ARG A 222 -8.21 -23.64 6.85
C ARG A 222 -9.23 -24.51 7.59
N HIS A 223 -10.47 -24.06 7.72
CA HIS A 223 -11.56 -24.87 8.27
C HIS A 223 -11.74 -26.15 7.47
N HIS A 224 -11.82 -26.04 6.14
CA HIS A 224 -11.93 -27.19 5.25
C HIS A 224 -10.82 -28.22 5.46
N VAL A 225 -9.56 -27.81 5.46
CA VAL A 225 -8.42 -28.70 5.73
C VAL A 225 -8.52 -29.34 7.12
N ALA A 226 -8.96 -28.59 8.14
CA ALA A 226 -9.05 -29.09 9.51
C ALA A 226 -10.13 -30.19 9.66
N PHE A 227 -11.36 -29.95 9.17
CA PHE A 227 -12.45 -30.91 9.33
C PHE A 227 -12.27 -32.14 8.44
N THR A 228 -11.84 -31.96 7.18
CA THR A 228 -11.58 -33.07 6.25
C THR A 228 -10.43 -33.95 6.73
N GLY A 229 -9.37 -33.33 7.26
CA GLY A 229 -8.23 -34.03 7.83
C GLY A 229 -8.61 -34.89 9.05
N PHE A 230 -9.62 -34.48 9.81
CA PHE A 230 -10.12 -35.28 10.94
C PHE A 230 -10.99 -36.45 10.46
N THR A 231 -11.97 -36.21 9.59
CA THR A 231 -12.82 -37.26 9.00
C THR A 231 -11.99 -38.32 8.27
N ARG A 232 -10.99 -37.90 7.49
CA ARG A 232 -10.08 -38.82 6.78
C ARG A 232 -9.27 -39.70 7.73
N LYS A 233 -8.86 -39.21 8.90
CA LYS A 233 -8.18 -40.04 9.91
C LYS A 233 -9.09 -41.14 10.45
N ILE A 234 -10.38 -40.84 10.65
CA ILE A 234 -11.37 -41.81 11.09
C ILE A 234 -11.61 -42.87 10.00
N ALA A 235 -11.84 -42.44 8.75
CA ALA A 235 -12.03 -43.34 7.62
C ALA A 235 -10.81 -44.25 7.36
N ASN A 236 -9.59 -43.69 7.46
CA ASN A 236 -8.35 -44.46 7.33
C ASN A 236 -8.19 -45.48 8.45
N GLN A 237 -8.64 -45.18 9.67
CA GLN A 237 -8.62 -46.16 10.75
C GLN A 237 -9.65 -47.27 10.54
N ALA A 238 -10.88 -46.92 10.15
CA ALA A 238 -11.87 -47.94 9.78
C ALA A 238 -11.33 -48.88 8.68
N SER A 239 -10.66 -48.31 7.66
CA SER A 239 -9.97 -49.09 6.62
C SER A 239 -8.90 -50.02 7.18
N TYR A 240 -8.09 -49.54 8.14
CA TYR A 240 -7.03 -50.33 8.78
C TYR A 240 -7.60 -51.55 9.51
N TYR A 241 -8.62 -51.38 10.35
CA TYR A 241 -9.27 -52.50 11.07
C TYR A 241 -9.85 -53.55 10.11
N ILE A 242 -10.49 -53.13 9.01
CA ILE A 242 -11.01 -54.04 7.97
C ILE A 242 -9.90 -54.87 7.35
N THR A 243 -8.79 -54.23 6.96
CA THR A 243 -7.65 -54.96 6.35
C THR A 243 -6.93 -55.87 7.33
N HIS A 244 -6.94 -55.53 8.63
CA HIS A 244 -6.26 -56.32 9.66
C HIS A 244 -6.96 -57.66 9.90
N HIS A 245 -8.30 -57.70 9.79
CA HIS A 245 -9.08 -58.93 9.90
C HIS A 245 -9.00 -59.84 8.68
N ASN A 246 -8.89 -59.26 7.48
CA ASN A 246 -8.78 -60.05 6.26
C ASN A 246 -7.92 -59.33 5.20
N GLU A 247 -6.65 -59.72 5.13
CA GLU A 247 -5.66 -59.16 4.20
C GLU A 247 -6.06 -59.29 2.71
N ASN A 248 -6.97 -60.21 2.38
CA ASN A 248 -7.48 -60.40 1.01
C ASN A 248 -8.69 -59.51 0.67
N THR A 249 -9.18 -58.70 1.62
CA THR A 249 -10.35 -57.83 1.44
C THR A 249 -9.94 -56.42 1.05
N SER A 250 -10.72 -55.80 0.17
CA SER A 250 -10.53 -54.39 -0.20
C SER A 250 -11.01 -53.49 0.95
N ALA A 251 -10.17 -52.54 1.37
CA ALA A 251 -10.45 -51.62 2.47
C ALA A 251 -11.52 -50.57 2.07
N MET A 252 -12.79 -50.94 2.17
CA MET A 252 -13.94 -50.10 1.78
C MET A 252 -14.85 -49.83 2.98
N PRO A 253 -14.41 -48.98 3.94
CA PRO A 253 -15.16 -48.74 5.16
C PRO A 253 -16.54 -48.10 4.91
N GLU A 254 -16.70 -47.33 3.82
CA GLU A 254 -17.98 -46.78 3.40
C GLU A 254 -19.01 -47.88 3.05
N VAL A 255 -18.56 -48.99 2.44
CA VAL A 255 -19.44 -50.10 2.04
C VAL A 255 -19.85 -50.92 3.26
N GLU A 256 -18.93 -51.18 4.19
CA GLU A 256 -19.27 -51.91 5.42
C GLU A 256 -20.19 -51.11 6.34
N LEU A 257 -19.97 -49.79 6.44
CA LEU A 257 -20.90 -48.91 7.17
C LEU A 257 -22.26 -48.83 6.46
N PHE A 258 -22.31 -48.87 5.13
CA PHE A 258 -23.57 -48.95 4.40
C PHE A 258 -24.32 -50.26 4.65
N ALA A 259 -23.60 -51.39 4.70
CA ALA A 259 -24.17 -52.68 5.07
C ALA A 259 -24.69 -52.69 6.51
N THR A 260 -23.97 -52.02 7.42
CA THR A 260 -24.41 -51.81 8.81
C THR A 260 -25.69 -50.99 8.86
N LEU A 261 -25.78 -49.91 8.08
CA LEU A 261 -26.99 -49.08 7.98
C LEU A 261 -28.19 -49.88 7.47
N ALA A 262 -27.98 -50.72 6.45
CA ALA A 262 -29.04 -51.48 5.81
C ALA A 262 -29.52 -52.71 6.63
N THR A 263 -28.60 -53.37 7.33
CA THR A 263 -28.88 -54.66 8.00
C THR A 263 -28.97 -54.55 9.52
N GLY A 264 -28.44 -53.47 10.11
CA GLY A 264 -28.26 -53.32 11.55
C GLY A 264 -27.13 -54.16 12.15
N ASN A 265 -26.44 -54.98 11.35
CA ASN A 265 -25.37 -55.86 11.82
C ASN A 265 -24.00 -55.22 11.60
N VAL A 266 -23.19 -55.20 12.66
CA VAL A 266 -21.81 -54.68 12.63
C VAL A 266 -20.84 -55.85 12.45
N THR A 267 -19.92 -55.77 11.48
CA THR A 267 -18.85 -56.75 11.27
C THR A 267 -17.88 -56.78 12.44
N GLU A 268 -17.17 -57.88 12.66
CA GLU A 268 -16.19 -58.03 13.76
C GLU A 268 -15.11 -56.93 13.70
N SER A 269 -14.63 -56.60 12.49
CA SER A 269 -13.66 -55.54 12.26
C SER A 269 -14.19 -54.15 12.64
N LEU A 270 -15.45 -53.85 12.33
CA LEU A 270 -16.07 -52.60 12.75
C LEU A 270 -16.38 -52.58 14.24
N GLN A 271 -16.69 -53.73 14.87
CA GLN A 271 -16.87 -53.82 16.32
C GLN A 271 -15.57 -53.46 17.07
N GLU A 272 -14.42 -53.97 16.63
CA GLU A 272 -13.12 -53.55 17.17
C GLU A 272 -12.85 -52.07 16.93
N PHE A 273 -13.13 -51.55 15.73
CA PHE A 273 -12.98 -50.14 15.44
C PHE A 273 -13.83 -49.24 16.38
N PHE A 274 -15.08 -49.61 16.66
CA PHE A 274 -15.95 -48.85 17.58
C PHE A 274 -15.51 -48.97 19.05
N THR A 275 -15.01 -50.13 19.47
CA THR A 275 -14.62 -50.37 20.87
C THR A 275 -13.23 -49.81 21.19
N GLU A 276 -12.26 -49.96 20.29
CA GLU A 276 -10.86 -49.60 20.54
C GLU A 276 -10.50 -48.18 20.08
N PHE A 277 -11.10 -47.69 18.99
CA PHE A 277 -10.73 -46.41 18.40
C PHE A 277 -11.83 -45.35 18.49
N LEU A 278 -13.01 -45.60 17.91
CA LEU A 278 -14.09 -44.62 17.79
C LEU A 278 -15.00 -44.61 19.03
N SER A 279 -14.41 -44.28 20.19
CA SER A 279 -15.15 -44.13 21.44
C SER A 279 -16.10 -42.92 21.43
N SER A 280 -17.08 -42.89 22.34
CA SER A 280 -18.03 -41.78 22.48
C SER A 280 -17.34 -40.42 22.69
N GLN A 281 -16.17 -40.39 23.35
CA GLN A 281 -15.37 -39.18 23.49
C GLN A 281 -14.82 -38.69 22.14
N ARG A 282 -14.33 -39.61 21.29
CA ARG A 282 -13.83 -39.26 19.95
C ARG A 282 -14.95 -38.84 19.02
N ILE A 283 -16.13 -39.44 19.12
CA ILE A 283 -17.32 -39.02 18.36
C ILE A 283 -17.71 -37.58 18.75
N LYS A 284 -17.75 -37.25 20.05
CA LYS A 284 -18.00 -35.87 20.51
C LYS A 284 -16.92 -34.89 20.04
N GLN A 285 -15.66 -35.32 20.03
CA GLN A 285 -14.56 -34.52 19.48
C GLN A 285 -14.73 -34.31 17.96
N TRP A 286 -15.13 -35.34 17.23
CA TRP A 286 -15.43 -35.27 15.80
C TRP A 286 -16.53 -34.25 15.53
N GLU A 287 -17.64 -34.38 16.26
CA GLU A 287 -18.78 -33.47 16.20
C GLU A 287 -18.36 -32.03 16.46
N THR A 288 -17.66 -31.77 17.56
CA THR A 288 -17.27 -30.41 17.94
C THR A 288 -16.38 -29.77 16.88
N ASN A 289 -15.36 -30.50 16.39
CA ASN A 289 -14.43 -30.00 15.39
C ASN A 289 -15.13 -29.68 14.05
N VAL A 290 -16.01 -30.59 13.62
CA VAL A 290 -16.65 -30.51 12.31
C VAL A 290 -17.80 -29.51 12.31
N LYS A 291 -18.65 -29.50 13.36
CA LYS A 291 -19.73 -28.50 13.50
C LYS A 291 -19.17 -27.08 13.56
N HIS A 292 -18.12 -26.87 14.36
CA HIS A 292 -17.45 -25.56 14.41
C HIS A 292 -16.92 -25.15 13.03
N GLY A 293 -16.17 -26.03 12.36
CA GLY A 293 -15.60 -25.74 11.03
C GLY A 293 -16.67 -25.46 9.96
N HIS A 294 -17.73 -26.27 9.88
CA HIS A 294 -18.77 -26.10 8.86
C HIS A 294 -19.65 -24.88 9.11
N HIS A 295 -20.14 -24.72 10.34
CA HIS A 295 -21.04 -23.63 10.67
C HIS A 295 -20.33 -22.29 10.55
N ASN A 296 -19.10 -22.18 11.07
CA ASN A 296 -18.31 -20.96 10.92
C ASN A 296 -17.96 -20.69 9.45
N SER A 297 -17.65 -21.71 8.66
CA SER A 297 -17.43 -21.50 7.21
C SER A 297 -18.66 -20.95 6.51
N LEU A 298 -19.86 -21.43 6.87
CA LEU A 298 -21.11 -20.94 6.32
C LEU A 298 -21.39 -19.48 6.75
N VAL A 299 -21.17 -19.15 8.02
CA VAL A 299 -21.27 -17.77 8.54
C VAL A 299 -20.28 -16.85 7.81
N ILE A 300 -19.02 -17.27 7.67
CA ILE A 300 -17.99 -16.50 6.95
C ILE A 300 -18.42 -16.23 5.50
N ILE A 301 -18.97 -17.23 4.81
CA ILE A 301 -19.44 -17.07 3.44
C ILE A 301 -20.59 -16.05 3.37
N CYS A 302 -21.58 -16.15 4.25
CA CYS A 302 -22.79 -15.34 4.23
C CYS A 302 -22.58 -13.90 4.73
N GLU A 303 -21.75 -13.69 5.75
CA GLU A 303 -21.58 -12.37 6.40
C GLU A 303 -20.36 -11.59 5.90
N HIS A 304 -19.40 -12.28 5.28
CA HIS A 304 -18.15 -11.66 4.81
C HIS A 304 -17.98 -11.78 3.30
N ILE A 305 -17.94 -13.00 2.75
CA ILE A 305 -17.50 -13.22 1.36
C ILE A 305 -18.56 -12.77 0.35
N LEU A 306 -19.82 -13.19 0.49
CA LEU A 306 -20.89 -12.80 -0.43
C LEU A 306 -21.14 -11.28 -0.40
N PRO A 307 -21.26 -10.60 0.77
CA PRO A 307 -21.40 -9.15 0.83
C PRO A 307 -20.20 -8.38 0.25
N ALA A 308 -18.99 -8.93 0.34
CA ALA A 308 -17.80 -8.36 -0.31
C ALA A 308 -17.88 -8.50 -1.84
N CYS A 309 -18.28 -9.66 -2.35
CA CYS A 309 -18.43 -9.90 -3.78
C CYS A 309 -19.51 -9.02 -4.42
N GLU A 310 -20.63 -8.78 -3.74
CA GLU A 310 -21.66 -7.84 -4.21
C GLU A 310 -21.13 -6.41 -4.33
N ARG A 311 -20.32 -5.96 -3.36
CA ARG A 311 -19.64 -4.65 -3.42
C ARG A 311 -18.63 -4.59 -4.56
N ILE A 312 -17.87 -5.66 -4.80
CA ILE A 312 -16.97 -5.74 -5.96
C ILE A 312 -17.76 -5.57 -7.26
N GLN A 313 -18.91 -6.23 -7.39
CA GLN A 313 -19.77 -6.07 -8.56
C GLN A 313 -20.34 -4.65 -8.70
N LEU A 314 -20.72 -4.00 -7.60
CA LEU A 314 -21.17 -2.61 -7.61
C LEU A 314 -20.06 -1.69 -8.13
N GLU A 315 -18.85 -1.82 -7.60
CA GLU A 315 -17.69 -1.02 -8.00
C GLU A 315 -17.32 -1.24 -9.48
N LEU A 316 -17.33 -2.49 -9.95
CA LEU A 316 -17.14 -2.80 -11.37
C LEU A 316 -18.28 -2.25 -12.24
N GLY A 317 -19.51 -2.22 -11.72
CA GLY A 317 -20.65 -1.59 -12.38
C GLY A 317 -20.48 -0.08 -12.55
N LYS A 318 -19.95 0.61 -11.53
CA LYS A 318 -19.58 2.04 -11.62
C LYS A 318 -18.51 2.25 -12.71
N LEU A 319 -17.46 1.42 -12.74
CA LEU A 319 -16.43 1.46 -13.79
C LEU A 319 -17.00 1.18 -15.18
N LEU A 320 -17.98 0.28 -15.30
CA LEU A 320 -18.64 0.03 -16.58
C LEU A 320 -19.34 1.30 -17.06
N GLY A 321 -20.09 1.97 -16.17
CA GLY A 321 -20.71 3.28 -16.44
C GLY A 321 -19.69 4.31 -16.94
N TYR A 322 -18.53 4.43 -16.28
CA TYR A 322 -17.46 5.31 -16.73
C TYR A 322 -16.92 4.90 -18.11
N SER A 323 -16.65 3.62 -18.33
CA SER A 323 -16.10 3.12 -19.59
C SER A 323 -17.02 3.32 -20.79
N LEU A 324 -18.34 3.38 -20.58
CA LEU A 324 -19.31 3.67 -21.64
C LEU A 324 -19.32 5.15 -22.03
N TRP A 325 -18.87 6.05 -21.15
CA TRP A 325 -18.68 7.46 -21.46
C TRP A 325 -17.32 7.69 -22.14
N THR A 326 -17.20 7.19 -23.37
CA THR A 326 -15.93 7.15 -24.12
C THR A 326 -15.31 8.52 -24.36
N GLN A 327 -16.10 9.57 -24.53
CA GLN A 327 -15.60 10.94 -24.65
C GLN A 327 -14.81 11.40 -23.43
N ARG A 328 -15.22 10.92 -22.24
CA ARG A 328 -14.61 11.30 -20.96
C ARG A 328 -13.56 10.29 -20.53
N TYR A 329 -13.90 9.01 -20.46
CA TYR A 329 -13.01 7.97 -19.90
C TYR A 329 -12.39 7.03 -20.95
N GLY A 330 -12.64 7.22 -22.24
CA GLY A 330 -12.20 6.28 -23.29
C GLY A 330 -10.68 6.06 -23.36
N ASP A 331 -9.89 7.08 -23.01
CA ASP A 331 -8.42 6.93 -22.90
C ASP A 331 -8.02 6.10 -21.68
N PHE A 332 -8.79 6.15 -20.60
CA PHE A 332 -8.47 5.57 -19.29
C PHE A 332 -9.02 4.15 -19.12
N LEU A 333 -10.18 3.84 -19.70
CA LEU A 333 -10.91 2.59 -19.50
C LEU A 333 -11.33 1.98 -20.83
N ARG A 334 -11.16 0.65 -20.94
CA ARG A 334 -11.66 -0.13 -22.06
C ARG A 334 -12.89 -0.91 -21.62
N THR A 335 -14.03 -0.68 -22.24
CA THR A 335 -15.31 -1.34 -21.91
C THR A 335 -15.18 -2.86 -21.86
N LEU A 336 -14.56 -3.47 -22.88
CA LEU A 336 -14.34 -4.93 -22.94
C LEU A 336 -13.50 -5.47 -21.76
N ALA A 337 -12.55 -4.69 -21.24
CA ALA A 337 -11.74 -5.09 -20.09
C ALA A 337 -12.58 -5.08 -18.80
N VAL A 338 -13.43 -4.06 -18.63
CA VAL A 338 -14.35 -3.98 -17.49
C VAL A 338 -15.39 -5.10 -17.53
N GLU A 339 -15.98 -5.38 -18.70
CA GLU A 339 -16.93 -6.48 -18.88
C GLU A 339 -16.32 -7.84 -18.55
N LYS A 340 -15.04 -8.04 -18.91
CA LYS A 340 -14.30 -9.25 -18.55
C LYS A 340 -14.13 -9.39 -17.03
N CYS A 341 -13.80 -8.31 -16.32
CA CYS A 341 -13.76 -8.29 -14.85
C CYS A 341 -15.13 -8.63 -14.25
N ILE A 342 -16.21 -8.04 -14.79
CA ILE A 342 -17.58 -8.33 -14.34
C ILE A 342 -17.94 -9.80 -14.54
N ALA A 343 -17.59 -10.39 -15.69
CA ALA A 343 -17.83 -11.81 -15.95
C ALA A 343 -17.10 -12.71 -14.93
N LYS A 344 -15.84 -12.39 -14.61
CA LYS A 344 -15.06 -13.11 -13.59
C LYS A 344 -15.63 -12.94 -12.18
N ALA A 345 -16.08 -11.74 -11.82
CA ALA A 345 -16.77 -11.49 -10.54
C ALA A 345 -18.08 -12.28 -10.45
N ARG A 346 -18.85 -12.39 -11.54
CA ARG A 346 -20.06 -13.23 -11.59
C ARG A 346 -19.75 -14.72 -11.43
N GLN A 347 -18.68 -15.20 -12.06
CA GLN A 347 -18.22 -16.59 -11.90
C GLN A 347 -17.86 -16.87 -10.43
N LEU A 348 -17.08 -16.00 -9.79
CA LEU A 348 -16.74 -16.13 -8.37
C LEU A 348 -18.00 -16.18 -7.48
N VAL A 349 -18.96 -15.28 -7.69
CA VAL A 349 -20.23 -15.26 -6.93
C VAL A 349 -21.01 -16.55 -7.13
N SER A 350 -21.13 -17.02 -8.38
CA SER A 350 -21.83 -18.26 -8.70
C SER A 350 -21.22 -19.45 -7.95
N GLU A 351 -19.90 -19.64 -8.04
CA GLU A 351 -19.22 -20.75 -7.37
C GLU A 351 -19.24 -20.61 -5.84
N THR A 352 -19.13 -19.39 -5.29
CA THR A 352 -19.28 -19.16 -3.85
C THR A 352 -20.68 -19.57 -3.35
N PHE A 353 -21.72 -19.27 -4.12
CA PHE A 353 -23.08 -19.67 -3.79
C PHE A 353 -23.32 -21.18 -3.95
N GLN A 354 -22.72 -21.83 -4.95
CA GLN A 354 -22.78 -23.29 -5.06
C GLN A 354 -22.04 -23.96 -3.90
N TYR A 355 -20.89 -23.43 -3.50
CA TYR A 355 -20.17 -23.89 -2.31
C TYR A 355 -21.03 -23.79 -1.05
N SER A 356 -21.67 -22.65 -0.79
CA SER A 356 -22.54 -22.50 0.40
C SER A 356 -23.70 -23.49 0.40
N LYS A 357 -24.29 -23.75 -0.78
CA LYS A 357 -25.36 -24.75 -0.94
C LYS A 357 -24.85 -26.16 -0.68
N SER A 358 -23.72 -26.55 -1.27
CA SER A 358 -23.08 -27.86 -1.07
C SER A 358 -22.69 -28.06 0.39
N LEU A 359 -22.12 -27.04 1.03
CA LEU A 359 -21.78 -27.04 2.46
C LEU A 359 -23.02 -27.24 3.33
N GLY A 360 -24.13 -26.54 3.03
CA GLY A 360 -25.39 -26.71 3.75
C GLY A 360 -25.98 -28.13 3.64
N VAL A 361 -25.86 -28.77 2.47
CA VAL A 361 -26.27 -30.18 2.29
C VAL A 361 -25.37 -31.10 3.11
N MET A 362 -24.06 -30.90 3.03
CA MET A 362 -23.09 -31.74 3.74
C MET A 362 -23.24 -31.62 5.27
N ILE A 363 -23.51 -30.42 5.81
CA ILE A 363 -23.83 -30.22 7.24
C ILE A 363 -24.97 -31.15 7.68
N LYS A 364 -26.09 -31.14 6.95
CA LYS A 364 -27.26 -31.97 7.28
C LYS A 364 -26.93 -33.47 7.21
N SER A 365 -26.25 -33.89 6.15
CA SER A 365 -25.86 -35.29 5.97
C SER A 365 -24.90 -35.77 7.07
N PHE A 366 -23.96 -34.91 7.48
CA PHE A 366 -23.04 -35.21 8.57
C PHE A 366 -23.74 -35.29 9.93
N GLU A 367 -24.70 -34.42 10.23
CA GLU A 367 -25.46 -34.46 11.49
C GLU A 367 -26.31 -35.74 11.61
N ALA A 368 -26.97 -36.14 10.53
CA ALA A 368 -27.70 -37.41 10.46
C ALA A 368 -26.73 -38.60 10.67
N PHE A 369 -25.59 -38.59 9.98
CA PHE A 369 -24.56 -39.62 10.14
C PHE A 369 -24.02 -39.69 11.58
N LEU A 370 -23.73 -38.55 12.21
CA LEU A 370 -23.22 -38.51 13.59
C LEU A 370 -24.24 -39.05 14.59
N THR A 371 -25.51 -38.72 14.41
CA THR A 371 -26.59 -39.22 15.27
C THR A 371 -26.66 -40.74 15.17
N TRP A 372 -26.66 -41.26 13.96
CA TRP A 372 -26.66 -42.70 13.70
C TRP A 372 -25.42 -43.41 14.24
N ILE A 373 -24.21 -42.91 13.95
CA ILE A 373 -22.96 -43.56 14.37
C ILE A 373 -22.79 -43.57 15.89
N SER A 374 -23.34 -42.57 16.58
CA SER A 374 -23.35 -42.53 18.05
C SER A 374 -24.20 -43.65 18.65
N VAL A 375 -25.38 -43.91 18.06
CA VAL A 375 -26.26 -45.02 18.46
C VAL A 375 -25.62 -46.38 18.17
N VAL A 376 -25.00 -46.53 16.99
CA VAL A 376 -24.28 -47.76 16.63
C VAL A 376 -23.12 -48.02 17.58
N SER A 377 -22.30 -47.01 17.86
CA SER A 377 -21.18 -47.10 18.80
C SER A 377 -21.64 -47.49 20.21
N LEU A 378 -22.74 -46.88 20.70
CA LEU A 378 -23.31 -47.21 22.01
C LEU A 378 -23.81 -48.66 22.05
N LYS A 379 -24.52 -49.12 21.02
CA LYS A 379 -24.98 -50.52 20.92
C LYS A 379 -23.86 -51.55 20.94
N VAL A 380 -22.74 -51.25 20.29
CA VAL A 380 -21.58 -52.13 20.25
C VAL A 380 -20.87 -52.16 21.61
N TYR A 381 -20.78 -51.02 22.28
CA TYR A 381 -20.10 -50.89 23.56
C TYR A 381 -20.92 -51.41 24.76
N ASP A 382 -22.23 -51.15 24.77
CA ASP A 382 -23.18 -51.52 25.82
C ASP A 382 -24.51 -52.04 25.21
N PRO A 383 -24.56 -53.33 24.84
CA PRO A 383 -25.73 -53.93 24.17
C PRO A 383 -27.02 -53.92 25.01
N ASP A 384 -26.89 -53.90 26.34
CA ASP A 384 -28.00 -53.97 27.30
C ASP A 384 -28.42 -52.58 27.81
N SER A 385 -27.92 -51.50 27.18
CA SER A 385 -28.21 -50.14 27.58
C SER A 385 -29.70 -49.79 27.46
N MET A 386 -30.35 -49.41 28.57
CA MET A 386 -31.75 -48.97 28.57
C MET A 386 -32.02 -47.72 27.71
N GLU A 387 -30.99 -46.91 27.42
CA GLU A 387 -31.09 -45.73 26.54
C GLU A 387 -31.34 -46.14 25.07
N VAL A 388 -30.85 -47.32 24.68
CA VAL A 388 -31.02 -47.88 23.33
C VAL A 388 -32.42 -48.47 23.14
N GLU A 389 -33.00 -49.06 24.19
CA GLU A 389 -34.35 -49.67 24.14
C GLU A 389 -35.48 -48.62 24.02
N GLN A 390 -35.23 -47.38 24.42
CA GLN A 390 -36.22 -46.30 24.38
C GLN A 390 -36.24 -45.52 23.05
N GLN A 391 -35.20 -45.62 22.23
CA GLN A 391 -35.13 -44.92 20.94
C GLN A 391 -35.92 -45.68 19.86
N SER A 392 -36.99 -45.06 19.36
CA SER A 392 -37.85 -45.60 18.31
C SER A 392 -37.19 -45.50 16.93
N GLY A 393 -36.16 -46.32 16.69
CA GLY A 393 -35.44 -46.41 15.41
C GLY A 393 -33.93 -46.14 15.55
N VAL A 394 -33.10 -46.95 14.88
CA VAL A 394 -31.62 -46.82 14.91
C VAL A 394 -31.13 -45.65 14.07
N CYS A 395 -31.92 -45.22 13.08
CA CYS A 395 -31.61 -44.15 12.15
C CYS A 395 -32.89 -43.47 11.67
N GLU A 396 -33.08 -42.19 11.99
CA GLU A 396 -34.26 -41.42 11.58
C GLU A 396 -34.19 -40.98 10.10
N GLU A 397 -32.99 -40.70 9.59
CA GLU A 397 -32.75 -40.14 8.25
C GLU A 397 -31.74 -40.99 7.43
N PRO A 398 -32.08 -42.24 7.06
CA PRO A 398 -31.14 -43.16 6.42
C PRO A 398 -30.63 -42.67 5.06
N GLU A 399 -31.42 -41.88 4.32
CA GLU A 399 -31.01 -41.30 3.04
C GLU A 399 -29.86 -40.29 3.20
N LEU A 400 -29.88 -39.50 4.27
CA LEU A 400 -28.82 -38.52 4.57
C LEU A 400 -27.54 -39.22 5.03
N VAL A 401 -27.66 -40.26 5.86
CA VAL A 401 -26.53 -41.11 6.26
C VAL A 401 -25.88 -41.77 5.04
N ALA A 402 -26.70 -42.38 4.17
CA ALA A 402 -26.26 -42.97 2.92
C ALA A 402 -25.54 -41.95 2.03
N SER A 403 -26.07 -40.73 1.90
CA SER A 403 -25.42 -39.68 1.11
C SER A 403 -24.07 -39.26 1.69
N PHE A 404 -23.92 -39.18 3.02
CA PHE A 404 -22.64 -38.84 3.64
C PHE A 404 -21.59 -39.93 3.40
N LEU A 405 -21.98 -41.20 3.58
CA LEU A 405 -21.10 -42.34 3.35
C LEU A 405 -20.58 -42.38 1.90
N ASP A 406 -21.45 -42.14 0.92
CA ASP A 406 -21.11 -42.17 -0.51
C ASP A 406 -20.20 -40.99 -0.93
N LYS A 407 -20.44 -39.79 -0.39
CA LYS A 407 -19.84 -38.55 -0.92
C LYS A 407 -18.74 -37.94 -0.06
N ASP A 408 -18.77 -38.13 1.25
CA ASP A 408 -18.03 -37.28 2.20
C ASP A 408 -17.28 -38.05 3.31
N PHE A 409 -17.54 -39.35 3.50
CA PHE A 409 -16.85 -40.12 4.54
C PHE A 409 -15.40 -40.47 4.15
N VAL A 410 -15.21 -41.09 2.98
CA VAL A 410 -13.87 -41.39 2.42
C VAL A 410 -13.44 -40.33 1.41
N ARG A 411 -14.40 -39.84 0.64
CA ARG A 411 -14.22 -38.77 -0.36
C ARG A 411 -14.50 -37.42 0.27
N ASP A 412 -14.24 -36.37 -0.49
CA ASP A 412 -14.54 -35.01 -0.08
C ASP A 412 -15.25 -34.30 -1.24
N SER A 413 -16.56 -34.16 -1.13
CA SER A 413 -17.37 -33.56 -2.19
C SER A 413 -17.14 -32.05 -2.33
N LEU A 414 -16.53 -31.40 -1.32
CA LEU A 414 -16.23 -29.97 -1.31
C LEU A 414 -14.82 -29.65 -1.80
N ASP A 415 -13.93 -30.64 -1.92
CA ASP A 415 -12.54 -30.47 -2.36
C ASP A 415 -12.44 -29.80 -3.74
N VAL A 416 -13.44 -30.00 -4.60
CA VAL A 416 -13.55 -29.36 -5.91
C VAL A 416 -13.45 -27.83 -5.84
N TYR A 417 -13.95 -27.20 -4.77
CA TYR A 417 -13.91 -25.74 -4.60
C TYR A 417 -12.55 -25.20 -4.13
N PHE A 418 -11.58 -26.09 -3.88
CA PHE A 418 -10.22 -25.73 -3.47
C PHE A 418 -9.13 -26.33 -4.37
N ASN A 419 -9.45 -27.33 -5.19
CA ASN A 419 -8.48 -28.01 -6.06
C ASN A 419 -8.88 -28.05 -7.55
N GLU A 420 -10.17 -28.00 -7.90
CA GLU A 420 -10.62 -28.02 -9.30
C GLU A 420 -10.58 -26.60 -9.89
N LYS A 421 -9.72 -26.37 -10.90
CA LYS A 421 -9.41 -25.03 -11.42
C LYS A 421 -10.64 -24.16 -11.71
N ASP A 422 -11.69 -24.71 -12.31
CA ASP A 422 -12.87 -23.94 -12.74
C ASP A 422 -13.83 -23.57 -11.61
N LYS A 423 -13.71 -24.24 -10.45
CA LYS A 423 -14.53 -24.01 -9.25
C LYS A 423 -13.74 -23.47 -8.06
N ASN A 424 -12.41 -23.51 -8.16
CA ASN A 424 -11.53 -23.14 -7.07
C ASN A 424 -11.70 -21.67 -6.71
N LEU A 425 -12.30 -21.40 -5.55
CA LEU A 425 -12.69 -20.04 -5.14
C LEU A 425 -11.48 -19.11 -5.03
N ILE A 426 -10.34 -19.61 -4.55
CA ILE A 426 -9.10 -18.85 -4.40
C ILE A 426 -8.50 -18.55 -5.78
N TYR A 427 -8.51 -19.52 -6.68
CA TYR A 427 -8.04 -19.33 -8.05
C TYR A 427 -8.91 -18.31 -8.80
N LEU A 428 -10.24 -18.42 -8.68
CA LEU A 428 -11.18 -17.48 -9.30
C LEU A 428 -11.02 -16.05 -8.77
N LEU A 429 -10.79 -15.88 -7.46
CA LEU A 429 -10.48 -14.58 -6.87
C LEU A 429 -9.14 -14.03 -7.39
N SER A 430 -8.11 -14.87 -7.50
CA SER A 430 -6.82 -14.48 -8.07
C SER A 430 -6.97 -14.03 -9.53
N GLU A 431 -7.70 -14.78 -10.36
CA GLU A 431 -7.95 -14.40 -11.76
C GLU A 431 -8.72 -13.08 -11.87
N LEU A 432 -9.68 -12.84 -10.97
CA LEU A 432 -10.40 -11.57 -10.90
C LEU A 432 -9.46 -10.42 -10.51
N SER A 433 -8.63 -10.63 -9.50
CA SER A 433 -7.63 -9.64 -9.03
C SER A 433 -6.64 -9.26 -10.12
N ASP A 434 -6.10 -10.27 -10.83
CA ASP A 434 -5.19 -10.06 -11.96
C ASP A 434 -5.91 -9.30 -13.10
N CYS A 435 -7.15 -9.69 -13.41
CA CYS A 435 -7.94 -9.02 -14.44
C CYS A 435 -8.22 -7.55 -14.10
N CYS A 436 -8.57 -7.24 -12.85
CA CYS A 436 -8.75 -5.89 -12.36
C CYS A 436 -7.44 -5.08 -12.41
N THR A 437 -6.32 -5.70 -12.04
CA THR A 437 -5.00 -5.08 -12.11
C THR A 437 -4.64 -4.70 -13.54
N GLU A 438 -4.78 -5.62 -14.50
CA GLU A 438 -4.52 -5.33 -15.92
C GLU A 438 -5.46 -4.25 -16.48
N MET A 439 -6.75 -4.29 -16.14
CA MET A 439 -7.71 -3.26 -16.54
C MET A 439 -7.28 -1.86 -16.05
N LEU A 440 -6.81 -1.76 -14.80
CA LEU A 440 -6.45 -0.50 -14.13
C LEU A 440 -5.00 -0.04 -14.38
N LYS A 441 -4.25 -0.74 -15.23
CA LYS A 441 -2.97 -0.23 -15.77
C LYS A 441 -3.17 0.85 -16.83
N LYS A 442 -4.30 0.83 -17.54
CA LYS A 442 -4.54 1.74 -18.67
C LYS A 442 -4.49 3.24 -18.31
N PRO A 443 -5.02 3.70 -17.17
CA PRO A 443 -4.82 5.07 -16.70
C PRO A 443 -3.33 5.42 -16.58
N SER A 444 -2.53 4.52 -16.01
CA SER A 444 -1.09 4.72 -15.81
C SER A 444 -0.35 4.84 -17.13
N GLU A 445 -0.62 3.96 -18.09
CA GLU A 445 -0.06 4.07 -19.45
C GLU A 445 -0.40 5.39 -20.12
N THR A 446 -1.65 5.84 -19.98
CA THR A 446 -2.18 7.05 -20.62
C THR A 446 -1.55 8.30 -20.06
N ILE A 447 -1.44 8.40 -18.74
CA ILE A 447 -0.77 9.51 -18.06
C ILE A 447 0.70 9.51 -18.45
N SER A 448 1.38 8.37 -18.36
CA SER A 448 2.80 8.22 -18.73
C SER A 448 3.08 8.67 -20.17
N ALA A 449 2.22 8.30 -21.12
CA ALA A 449 2.37 8.68 -22.53
C ALA A 449 2.15 10.17 -22.82
N LYS A 450 1.37 10.87 -21.97
CA LYS A 450 1.09 12.31 -22.13
C LYS A 450 2.10 13.21 -21.41
N ILE A 451 2.91 12.66 -20.50
CA ILE A 451 3.97 13.42 -19.82
C ILE A 451 5.19 13.51 -20.73
N GLN A 452 5.67 14.74 -20.96
CA GLN A 452 6.78 15.02 -21.86
C GLN A 452 7.73 16.05 -21.27
N VAL A 453 9.01 15.96 -21.63
CA VAL A 453 10.01 17.00 -21.34
C VAL A 453 9.74 18.19 -22.27
N ILE A 454 9.43 19.35 -21.70
CA ILE A 454 9.15 20.58 -22.45
C ILE A 454 10.30 21.59 -22.45
N SER A 455 11.15 21.57 -21.42
CA SER A 455 12.37 22.39 -21.41
C SER A 455 13.52 21.65 -20.74
N MET A 456 14.73 21.95 -21.21
CA MET A 456 15.97 21.46 -20.66
C MET A 456 16.97 22.62 -20.59
N SER A 457 17.46 22.91 -19.39
CA SER A 457 18.48 23.94 -19.16
C SER A 457 19.71 23.26 -18.55
N ARG A 458 20.86 23.37 -19.24
CA ARG A 458 22.14 22.79 -18.78
C ARG A 458 22.93 23.86 -18.04
N ALA A 459 23.41 23.50 -16.85
CA ALA A 459 24.26 24.34 -16.02
C ALA A 459 25.49 23.54 -15.59
N ARG A 460 26.69 23.99 -15.98
CA ARG A 460 27.93 23.40 -15.47
C ARG A 460 28.31 24.11 -14.19
N LEU A 461 28.34 23.36 -13.10
CA LEU A 461 28.79 23.87 -11.81
C LEU A 461 30.13 23.21 -11.48
N PRO A 462 31.23 23.97 -11.34
CA PRO A 462 32.53 23.41 -11.02
C PRO A 462 32.53 22.78 -9.61
N GLY A 463 33.29 21.69 -9.42
CA GLY A 463 33.63 21.17 -8.10
C GLY A 463 32.55 20.41 -7.31
N VAL A 464 31.30 20.27 -7.79
CA VAL A 464 30.25 19.56 -7.03
C VAL A 464 30.39 18.04 -7.15
N SER A 465 31.39 17.46 -6.48
CA SER A 465 31.53 16.01 -6.32
C SER A 465 30.61 15.50 -5.21
N ILE A 466 29.43 14.97 -5.59
CA ILE A 466 28.40 14.46 -4.67
C ILE A 466 28.73 13.01 -4.27
N GLN A 467 29.94 12.74 -3.79
CA GLN A 467 30.41 11.37 -3.54
C GLN A 467 30.53 10.94 -2.07
N ALA A 468 30.28 11.78 -1.06
CA ALA A 468 30.66 11.36 0.31
C ALA A 468 29.84 11.84 1.51
N GLN A 469 28.64 12.44 1.40
CA GLN A 469 27.84 12.77 2.59
C GLN A 469 26.33 12.50 2.46
N PRO A 470 25.64 12.03 3.53
CA PRO A 470 24.26 11.52 3.42
C PRO A 470 23.15 12.60 3.35
N ARG A 471 23.43 13.90 3.53
CA ARG A 471 22.55 15.08 3.31
C ARG A 471 23.43 16.34 3.28
N LYS A 472 23.31 17.38 2.45
CA LYS A 472 22.57 17.72 1.22
C LYS A 472 23.49 18.76 0.54
N THR A 473 24.13 18.48 -0.61
CA THR A 473 24.87 19.52 -1.36
C THR A 473 23.92 20.48 -2.07
N MET A 474 22.62 20.16 -2.10
CA MET A 474 21.56 20.96 -2.69
C MET A 474 20.25 20.78 -1.92
N ILE A 475 19.50 21.86 -1.76
CA ILE A 475 18.11 21.86 -1.25
C ILE A 475 17.24 22.66 -2.22
N SER A 476 15.94 22.36 -2.27
CA SER A 476 14.98 23.19 -2.98
C SER A 476 13.89 23.76 -2.08
N PHE A 477 13.32 24.88 -2.51
CA PHE A 477 12.13 25.47 -1.93
C PHE A 477 11.26 26.05 -3.04
N THR A 478 9.95 25.83 -2.94
CA THR A 478 8.98 26.38 -3.89
C THR A 478 8.12 27.42 -3.20
N GLY A 479 8.16 28.66 -3.69
CA GLY A 479 7.41 29.80 -3.17
C GLY A 479 6.63 30.54 -4.25
N MET A 480 5.94 31.61 -3.86
CA MET A 480 5.20 32.46 -4.78
C MET A 480 5.90 33.81 -4.92
N GLU A 481 6.31 34.17 -6.13
CA GLU A 481 6.88 35.48 -6.43
C GLU A 481 5.96 36.23 -7.38
N ASN A 482 5.39 37.36 -6.95
CA ASN A 482 4.48 38.18 -7.76
C ASN A 482 3.30 37.39 -8.36
N GLY A 483 2.78 36.41 -7.62
CA GLY A 483 1.70 35.53 -8.08
C GLY A 483 2.13 34.41 -9.02
N VAL A 484 3.43 34.27 -9.31
CA VAL A 484 4.00 33.20 -10.12
C VAL A 484 4.80 32.25 -9.24
N GLN A 485 4.53 30.96 -9.36
CA GLN A 485 5.27 29.96 -8.62
C GLN A 485 6.72 29.90 -9.10
N THR A 486 7.63 29.99 -8.14
CA THR A 486 9.07 30.05 -8.37
C THR A 486 9.76 29.02 -7.49
N ILE A 487 10.73 28.33 -8.05
CA ILE A 487 11.60 27.43 -7.31
C ILE A 487 12.98 28.06 -7.11
N PHE A 488 13.47 27.87 -5.90
CA PHE A 488 14.83 28.20 -5.49
C PHE A 488 15.58 26.90 -5.21
N TYR A 489 16.82 26.83 -5.69
CA TYR A 489 17.75 25.76 -5.36
C TYR A 489 18.99 26.37 -4.72
N ALA A 490 19.27 26.04 -3.47
CA ALA A 490 20.52 26.43 -2.83
C ALA A 490 21.51 25.27 -2.92
N MET A 491 22.78 25.56 -3.20
CA MET A 491 23.84 24.58 -3.34
C MET A 491 25.19 25.13 -2.92
N LEU A 492 26.05 24.25 -2.40
CA LEU A 492 27.40 24.59 -1.99
C LEU A 492 28.42 24.13 -3.04
N LEU A 493 29.28 25.06 -3.50
CA LEU A 493 30.42 24.77 -4.35
C LEU A 493 31.67 24.49 -3.48
N PRO A 494 32.17 23.24 -3.42
CA PRO A 494 33.21 22.83 -2.48
C PRO A 494 34.56 23.51 -2.69
N GLU A 495 34.93 23.81 -3.94
CA GLU A 495 36.26 24.35 -4.27
C GLU A 495 36.46 25.79 -3.77
N GLU A 496 35.38 26.56 -3.65
CA GLU A 496 35.43 27.99 -3.30
C GLU A 496 34.69 28.35 -2.01
N ALA A 497 34.09 27.36 -1.32
CA ALA A 497 33.16 27.57 -0.20
C ALA A 497 32.05 28.59 -0.54
N GLN A 498 31.59 28.59 -1.80
CA GLN A 498 30.62 29.53 -2.32
C GLN A 498 29.21 28.93 -2.29
N LEU A 499 28.25 29.68 -1.79
CA LEU A 499 26.84 29.34 -1.82
C LEU A 499 26.22 29.88 -3.10
N VAL A 500 25.65 29.02 -3.94
CA VAL A 500 24.92 29.42 -5.14
C VAL A 500 23.44 29.16 -4.93
N ILE A 501 22.62 30.15 -5.26
CA ILE A 501 21.17 30.06 -5.24
C ILE A 501 20.69 30.18 -6.68
N LEU A 502 20.17 29.10 -7.24
CA LEU A 502 19.48 29.12 -8.52
C LEU A 502 18.01 29.46 -8.30
N LYS A 503 17.43 30.16 -9.26
CA LYS A 503 16.03 30.58 -9.27
C LYS A 503 15.43 30.31 -10.63
N LYS A 504 14.30 29.62 -10.68
CA LYS A 504 13.57 29.33 -11.92
C LYS A 504 12.07 29.46 -11.68
N ARG A 505 11.37 30.13 -12.60
CA ARG A 505 9.90 30.16 -12.56
C ARG A 505 9.34 28.95 -13.29
N PHE A 506 8.13 28.51 -12.93
CA PHE A 506 7.49 27.39 -13.61
C PHE A 506 6.98 27.72 -15.02
N ASP A 507 6.73 28.98 -15.32
CA ASP A 507 6.31 29.50 -16.62
C ASP A 507 7.47 29.97 -17.50
N ASP A 508 8.70 29.99 -16.97
CA ASP A 508 9.89 30.49 -17.64
C ASP A 508 10.93 29.37 -17.83
N SER A 509 11.60 29.39 -18.97
CA SER A 509 12.73 28.50 -19.25
C SER A 509 14.06 29.04 -18.70
N ILE A 510 14.09 30.33 -18.35
CA ILE A 510 15.29 31.04 -17.93
C ILE A 510 15.64 30.67 -16.49
N LEU A 511 16.86 30.15 -16.32
CA LEU A 511 17.47 29.90 -15.02
C LEU A 511 18.23 31.15 -14.60
N LYS A 512 17.99 31.63 -13.39
CA LYS A 512 18.74 32.74 -12.77
C LYS A 512 19.59 32.23 -11.62
N TYR A 513 20.61 32.97 -11.24
CA TYR A 513 21.47 32.62 -10.12
C TYR A 513 21.89 33.86 -9.31
N ALA A 514 22.14 33.66 -8.02
CA ALA A 514 22.87 34.56 -7.14
C ALA A 514 23.93 33.72 -6.43
N ALA A 515 25.14 34.25 -6.29
CA ALA A 515 26.23 33.54 -5.64
C ALA A 515 26.84 34.38 -4.50
N TYR A 516 27.07 33.75 -3.36
CA TYR A 516 27.50 34.38 -2.13
C TYR A 516 28.74 33.69 -1.57
N LYS A 517 29.69 34.51 -1.11
CA LYS A 517 30.83 34.05 -0.32
C LYS A 517 30.60 34.48 1.13
N LEU A 518 30.54 33.52 2.04
CA LEU A 518 30.31 33.76 3.45
C LEU A 518 31.60 33.56 4.24
N ASP A 519 31.69 34.18 5.40
CA ASP A 519 32.80 33.99 6.31
C ASP A 519 32.69 32.63 7.01
N GLY A 520 33.78 31.84 6.92
CA GLY A 520 33.87 30.50 7.49
C GLY A 520 33.45 29.37 6.54
N ASN A 521 33.44 28.15 7.06
CA ASN A 521 33.08 26.95 6.30
C ASN A 521 31.58 26.70 6.41
N ILE A 522 30.85 26.71 5.29
CA ILE A 522 29.43 26.37 5.28
C ILE A 522 29.26 24.87 5.61
N THR A 523 28.49 24.58 6.65
CA THR A 523 28.28 23.22 7.18
C THR A 523 26.87 22.67 6.92
N ASP A 524 25.88 23.57 6.77
CA ASP A 524 24.49 23.24 6.43
C ASP A 524 23.73 24.49 5.95
N PHE A 525 22.61 24.30 5.27
CA PHE A 525 21.68 25.37 4.90
C PHE A 525 20.27 24.80 4.70
N GLU A 526 19.24 25.60 4.97
CA GLU A 526 17.81 25.25 4.84
C GLU A 526 17.00 26.53 4.52
N PHE A 527 16.08 26.45 3.56
CA PHE A 527 15.17 27.57 3.29
C PHE A 527 14.20 27.73 4.44
N PHE A 528 14.15 28.91 5.04
CA PHE A 528 13.13 29.22 6.04
C PHE A 528 11.80 29.42 5.34
N ASP A 529 11.76 30.29 4.35
CA ASP A 529 10.58 30.59 3.55
C ASP A 529 10.98 31.11 2.16
N GLU A 530 10.03 31.71 1.43
CA GLU A 530 10.28 32.27 0.10
C GLU A 530 11.17 33.52 0.10
N LYS A 531 11.46 34.08 1.28
CA LYS A 531 12.22 35.32 1.46
C LYS A 531 13.56 35.10 2.15
N GLU A 532 13.74 34.03 2.91
CA GLU A 532 14.95 33.83 3.70
C GLU A 532 15.55 32.42 3.58
N LEU A 533 16.89 32.37 3.47
CA LEU A 533 17.69 31.15 3.51
C LEU A 533 18.56 31.14 4.76
N GLY A 534 18.41 30.13 5.61
CA GLY A 534 19.29 29.89 6.75
C GLY A 534 20.55 29.16 6.33
N VAL A 535 21.72 29.64 6.78
CA VAL A 535 23.03 29.06 6.48
C VAL A 535 23.84 28.95 7.77
N LEU A 536 24.42 27.77 8.01
CA LEU A 536 25.32 27.53 9.14
C LEU A 536 26.77 27.61 8.68
N THR A 537 27.53 28.56 9.22
CA THR A 537 28.97 28.74 8.96
C THR A 537 29.77 28.42 10.22
N GLN A 538 30.79 27.57 10.06
CA GLN A 538 31.74 27.26 11.12
C GLN A 538 32.97 28.16 10.97
N ILE A 539 33.21 29.01 11.96
CA ILE A 539 34.32 29.97 11.96
C ILE A 539 35.57 29.34 12.60
N ASP A 540 35.39 28.65 13.73
CA ASP A 540 36.47 27.98 14.46
C ASP A 540 36.01 26.61 15.03
N GLN A 541 36.85 25.99 15.88
CA GLN A 541 36.57 24.66 16.43
C GLN A 541 35.38 24.62 17.43
N GLY A 542 34.85 25.77 17.87
CA GLY A 542 33.83 25.85 18.91
C GLY A 542 32.61 26.72 18.60
N THR A 543 32.66 27.49 17.52
CA THR A 543 31.70 28.54 17.21
C THR A 543 31.09 28.30 15.83
N THR A 544 29.78 28.08 15.81
CA THR A 544 28.97 28.03 14.59
C THR A 544 28.10 29.28 14.57
N ILE A 545 28.04 29.97 13.45
CA ILE A 545 27.11 31.09 13.23
C ILE A 545 25.97 30.62 12.34
N LEU A 546 24.75 30.95 12.74
CA LEU A 546 23.57 30.87 11.90
C LEU A 546 23.35 32.22 11.23
N GLN A 547 23.36 32.24 9.90
CA GLN A 547 23.12 33.42 9.08
C GLN A 547 21.80 33.26 8.31
N ALA A 548 20.92 34.27 8.36
CA ALA A 548 19.71 34.35 7.57
C ALA A 548 19.94 35.31 6.39
N ILE A 549 19.99 34.77 5.17
CA ILE A 549 20.20 35.51 3.93
C ILE A 549 18.86 35.93 3.34
N SER A 550 18.69 37.23 3.09
CA SER A 550 17.53 37.80 2.40
C SER A 550 17.55 37.48 0.89
N LEU A 551 16.55 36.73 0.43
CA LEU A 551 16.31 36.40 -0.98
C LEU A 551 15.62 37.54 -1.74
N THR A 552 14.93 38.46 -1.03
CA THR A 552 14.27 39.61 -1.67
C THR A 552 15.25 40.65 -2.15
N ASP A 553 16.38 40.77 -1.44
CA ASP A 553 17.45 41.74 -1.73
C ASP A 553 18.54 41.15 -2.63
N SER A 554 18.34 39.91 -3.12
CA SER A 554 19.31 39.18 -3.92
C SER A 554 19.33 39.61 -5.39
N ASP A 555 20.49 39.99 -5.90
CA ASP A 555 20.72 40.38 -7.31
C ASP A 555 20.82 39.16 -8.23
N PHE A 556 19.67 38.52 -8.52
CA PHE A 556 19.62 37.35 -9.42
C PHE A 556 19.96 37.70 -10.88
N ARG A 557 21.00 37.06 -11.42
CA ARG A 557 21.47 37.21 -12.80
C ARG A 557 21.02 36.05 -13.68
N THR A 558 20.84 36.28 -14.97
CA THR A 558 20.47 35.23 -15.91
C THR A 558 21.66 34.30 -16.20
N LEU A 559 21.45 32.99 -16.08
CA LEU A 559 22.44 31.99 -16.44
C LEU A 559 22.31 31.66 -17.94
N ASN A 560 23.24 32.14 -18.76
CA ASN A 560 23.24 31.86 -20.19
C ASN A 560 23.88 30.48 -20.48
N SER A 561 23.27 29.69 -21.36
CA SER A 561 23.72 28.33 -21.72
C SER A 561 25.08 28.28 -22.44
N SER A 562 25.58 29.43 -22.91
CA SER A 562 26.87 29.57 -23.60
C SER A 562 28.01 30.05 -22.70
N SER A 563 27.74 30.38 -21.44
CA SER A 563 28.77 30.83 -20.50
C SER A 563 29.65 29.64 -20.12
N SER A 564 30.93 29.67 -20.49
CA SER A 564 31.92 28.76 -19.93
C SER A 564 31.99 28.96 -18.42
N SER A 565 32.29 27.88 -17.69
CA SER A 565 32.26 27.69 -16.22
C SER A 565 33.14 28.61 -15.36
N SER A 566 33.63 29.73 -15.90
CA SER A 566 34.63 30.60 -15.28
C SER A 566 34.09 31.94 -14.76
N GLU A 567 32.79 32.22 -14.84
CA GLU A 567 32.23 33.53 -14.45
C GLU A 567 30.93 33.43 -13.62
N ILE A 568 30.87 32.55 -12.60
CA ILE A 568 29.87 32.77 -11.52
C ILE A 568 30.38 33.95 -10.68
N GLU A 569 30.07 35.15 -11.12
CA GLU A 569 30.41 36.37 -10.38
C GLU A 569 29.74 36.37 -8.99
N ILE A 570 30.54 36.69 -7.97
CA ILE A 570 30.07 36.87 -6.60
C ILE A 570 29.14 38.09 -6.59
N SER A 571 27.95 37.91 -6.01
CA SER A 571 26.97 38.98 -5.82
C SER A 571 27.43 39.91 -4.70
N ASN A 572 26.86 41.11 -4.62
CA ASN A 572 27.10 42.01 -3.49
C ASN A 572 26.79 41.30 -2.15
N SER A 573 27.44 41.73 -1.07
CA SER A 573 27.24 41.17 0.27
C SER A 573 25.73 41.17 0.60
N PRO A 574 25.12 40.00 0.87
CA PRO A 574 23.70 39.94 1.13
C PRO A 574 23.37 40.69 2.42
N ASN A 575 22.11 41.14 2.54
CA ASN A 575 21.60 41.54 3.84
C ASN A 575 21.46 40.29 4.70
N VAL A 576 22.21 40.22 5.80
CA VAL A 576 22.33 39.04 6.65
C VAL A 576 22.03 39.39 8.10
N ARG A 577 21.14 38.63 8.71
CA ARG A 577 21.00 38.57 10.18
C ARG A 577 21.79 37.38 10.70
N SER A 578 22.52 37.53 11.81
CA SER A 578 23.39 36.47 12.34
C SER A 578 23.11 36.18 13.81
N LEU A 579 23.13 34.91 14.18
CA LEU A 579 23.05 34.42 15.55
C LEU A 579 24.23 33.48 15.83
N GLU A 580 24.94 33.73 16.93
CA GLU A 580 26.04 32.87 17.36
C GLU A 580 25.51 31.66 18.14
N LEU A 581 26.01 30.46 17.82
CA LEU A 581 25.67 29.20 18.48
C LEU A 581 26.87 28.71 19.29
N PRO A 582 27.10 29.25 20.51
CA PRO A 582 28.26 28.89 21.32
C PRO A 582 28.23 27.41 21.70
N LYS A 583 29.38 26.74 21.63
CA LYS A 583 29.58 25.32 22.01
C LYS A 583 28.83 24.30 21.16
N MET A 584 28.27 24.70 20.01
CA MET A 584 27.63 23.78 19.07
C MET A 584 28.59 23.47 17.91
N ILE A 585 29.01 22.20 17.79
CA ILE A 585 30.02 21.73 16.81
C ILE A 585 29.34 20.78 15.81
N HIS A 586 29.62 20.97 14.52
CA HIS A 586 29.01 20.21 13.41
C HIS A 586 27.49 20.21 13.52
N VAL A 587 26.92 21.40 13.40
CA VAL A 587 25.50 21.66 13.59
C VAL A 587 24.74 21.34 12.33
N LYS A 588 23.55 20.75 12.50
CA LYS A 588 22.56 20.53 11.46
C LYS A 588 21.33 21.37 11.69
N LEU A 589 20.79 21.89 10.61
CA LEU A 589 19.61 22.74 10.57
C LEU A 589 18.38 21.90 10.21
N GLY A 590 17.25 22.26 10.78
CA GLY A 590 15.95 21.81 10.31
C GLY A 590 14.92 22.87 10.67
N CYS A 591 14.07 23.25 9.72
CA CYS A 591 13.09 24.30 9.97
C CYS A 591 11.71 23.93 9.43
N ASN A 592 10.71 24.64 9.94
CA ASN A 592 9.39 24.73 9.36
C ASN A 592 9.06 26.22 9.29
N GLY A 593 9.09 26.85 8.11
CA GLY A 593 8.74 28.26 7.99
C GLY A 593 7.32 28.54 7.53
N LEU A 594 6.40 27.56 7.67
CA LEU A 594 4.99 27.83 7.41
C LEU A 594 4.45 28.87 8.41
N PRO A 595 3.58 29.79 7.97
CA PRO A 595 2.96 30.78 8.86
C PRO A 595 2.33 30.10 10.08
N ARG A 596 2.54 30.68 11.27
CA ARG A 596 2.06 30.17 12.58
C ARG A 596 2.72 28.86 13.06
N ARG A 597 3.76 28.40 12.38
CA ARG A 597 4.60 27.25 12.78
C ARG A 597 6.08 27.51 12.51
N ARG A 598 6.51 28.79 12.49
CA ARG A 598 7.89 29.19 12.19
C ARG A 598 8.84 28.79 13.31
N ILE A 599 9.28 27.54 13.23
CA ILE A 599 10.16 26.90 14.21
C ILE A 599 11.44 26.51 13.51
N LEU A 600 12.56 26.85 14.14
CA LEU A 600 13.89 26.47 13.72
C LEU A 600 14.49 25.52 14.76
N CYS A 601 15.15 24.47 14.31
CA CYS A 601 15.86 23.55 15.16
C CYS A 601 17.31 23.41 14.68
N VAL A 602 18.23 23.45 15.64
CA VAL A 602 19.65 23.18 15.42
C VAL A 602 20.11 22.03 16.31
N ALA A 603 20.74 21.04 15.69
CA ALA A 603 21.24 19.85 16.37
C ALA A 603 22.75 19.70 16.15
N ALA A 604 23.52 19.70 17.22
CA ALA A 604 24.97 19.55 17.15
C ALA A 604 25.40 18.09 17.34
N SER A 605 26.57 17.75 16.79
CA SER A 605 27.14 16.40 16.89
C SER A 605 27.49 15.96 18.32
N ASN A 606 27.65 16.93 19.23
CA ASN A 606 27.86 16.69 20.66
C ASN A 606 26.55 16.44 21.43
N GLY A 607 25.41 16.32 20.74
CA GLY A 607 24.10 16.01 21.34
C GLY A 607 23.31 17.23 21.82
N LEU A 608 23.84 18.46 21.67
CA LEU A 608 23.08 19.67 21.99
C LEU A 608 21.99 19.90 20.94
N LEU A 609 20.78 20.19 21.42
CA LEU A 609 19.61 20.54 20.61
C LEU A 609 19.11 21.91 21.06
N LYS A 610 18.94 22.86 20.14
CA LYS A 610 18.23 24.11 20.41
C LYS A 610 17.07 24.27 19.44
N ILE A 611 16.00 24.88 19.92
CA ILE A 611 14.79 25.17 19.16
C ILE A 611 14.52 26.67 19.32
N TYR A 612 14.29 27.36 18.22
CA TYR A 612 13.98 28.80 18.18
C TYR A 612 12.60 29.01 17.53
N PHE A 613 11.84 29.97 18.04
CA PHE A 613 10.57 30.38 17.45
C PHE A 613 10.79 31.67 16.68
N MET A 614 10.79 31.59 15.35
CA MET A 614 11.16 32.73 14.48
C MET A 614 10.12 33.85 14.44
N ASP A 615 8.94 33.62 15.03
CA ASP A 615 7.84 34.58 15.12
C ASP A 615 7.79 35.34 16.46
N LYS A 616 8.55 34.90 17.48
CA LYS A 616 8.68 35.65 18.75
C LYS A 616 9.74 36.74 18.56
N THR A 617 9.46 37.95 19.02
CA THR A 617 10.47 39.01 19.17
C THR A 617 11.23 38.78 20.46
N ASP A 618 12.55 39.02 20.47
CA ASP A 618 13.46 38.76 21.61
C ASP A 618 12.94 39.32 22.96
N ASP A 619 12.09 40.35 22.94
CA ASP A 619 11.46 40.95 24.12
C ASP A 619 10.51 39.99 24.90
N GLU A 620 10.09 38.86 24.32
CA GLU A 620 9.22 37.86 25.00
C GLU A 620 10.00 36.66 25.59
N GLU A 621 11.29 36.47 25.23
CA GLU A 621 12.09 35.35 25.74
C GLU A 621 12.68 35.64 27.13
N ASP A 622 12.94 36.91 27.45
CA ASP A 622 13.47 37.33 28.76
C ASP A 622 12.43 37.22 29.91
N GLU A 623 11.13 37.18 29.61
CA GLU A 623 10.07 37.01 30.63
C GLU A 623 9.78 35.53 30.96
N GLU A 624 10.08 34.58 30.06
CA GLU A 624 9.84 33.15 30.28
C GLU A 624 11.03 32.43 30.97
N GLU A 625 12.25 32.99 30.97
CA GLU A 625 13.38 32.45 31.76
C GLU A 625 13.31 32.79 33.27
N GLU A 626 12.33 33.60 33.71
CA GLU A 626 12.09 33.92 35.13
C GLU A 626 10.94 33.10 35.80
N GLU A 627 10.32 32.10 35.15
CA GLU A 627 9.34 31.18 35.78
C GLU A 627 9.79 29.71 35.93
#